data_AF-A0A7G9YRT4-F1
#
_entry.id   AF-A0A7G9YRT4-F1
#
_cell.length_a   1.000
_cell.length_b   1.000
_cell.length_c   1.000
_cell.angle_alpha   90.00
_cell.angle_beta   90.00
_cell.angle_gamma   90.00
#
_symmetry.space_group_name_H-M   'P 1'
#
loop_
_entity.id
_entity.type
_entity.pdbx_description
1 polymer ?
#
loop_
_entity_poly.entity_id
_entity_poly.type
_entity_poly.pdbx_seq_one_letter_code
_entity_poly.pdbx_strand_id
1 'polypeptide(L)'
;MAESCYELSLGRRDEDDKDHYANKRLKLAGDLMEDLFRVSFTRLVRDMRYQLERANMRNRELKISTAIRTDVLTERIRHALSTGNWVGGRGGVSQLLERSNYIATLSHLRRIISPLSRAQPHFEARDLHPTQWGKICPTETPEGPNCGLVKNFSQMVELSVGEDHENIKNTLFELGVIPPARSLQISAENRSRMFVNGDFIGFSTEPDTFVEAVRNKRRKGEISSQVNIAYYRDRKDIIINSDRGRARRPVIIVENGIPLLTESHIDKLRKGDMDFDGLVKAGIIEYLDAEEEENALVALNEEDLTNANGGDGYTYTHLEIDPSLILGIVAGLIPYPDHNSSPRNTMGCAMLKQSLGLPTANYKPRADTRVHLLQSPQNPIVKTRTADLISHDKRPAGQNFVVAVLSYAGYNMEDALIFNRAAINRGLGRSHFFRCYEGEERRYPGGEVDRFEIPDMEIGGVRSHEAYSQLDEDGIINSETEVAPNDVLIGKTSPPRFLEESTELLSPLERRDTSICTRSNEQGTVDSVVLMESSSSRRLSKLSVRDQKIPEVGYFFTSRHGQKRVIAIIVPPEDSQRAERA
;
A
#
# COMPACT_ATOMS: atom_id res chain seq x y z
N MET A 1 33.84 15.83 -7.29
CA MET A 1 33.26 15.60 -8.64
C MET A 1 34.34 15.42 -9.70
N ALA A 2 35.12 16.45 -10.07
CA ALA A 2 36.17 16.28 -11.09
C ALA A 2 37.18 15.18 -10.71
N GLU A 3 37.61 15.15 -9.44
CA GLU A 3 38.47 14.10 -8.89
C GLU A 3 37.88 12.69 -9.09
N SER A 4 36.60 12.49 -8.76
CA SER A 4 35.90 11.21 -8.97
C SER A 4 35.86 10.78 -10.43
N CYS A 5 35.67 11.72 -11.37
CA CYS A 5 35.73 11.44 -12.80
C CYS A 5 37.15 11.05 -13.27
N TYR A 6 38.19 11.69 -12.71
CA TYR A 6 39.58 11.33 -13.00
C TYR A 6 39.94 9.97 -12.40
N GLU A 7 39.51 9.67 -11.18
CA GLU A 7 39.72 8.36 -10.55
C GLU A 7 39.10 7.23 -11.38
N LEU A 8 37.86 7.41 -11.86
CA LEU A 8 37.20 6.46 -12.75
C LEU A 8 37.96 6.30 -14.07
N SER A 9 38.33 7.40 -14.71
CA SER A 9 39.10 7.40 -15.96
C SER A 9 40.48 6.71 -15.81
N LEU A 10 41.10 6.84 -14.64
CA LEU A 10 42.37 6.21 -14.30
C LEU A 10 42.22 4.78 -13.76
N GLY A 11 41.00 4.22 -13.69
CA GLY A 11 40.75 2.88 -13.15
C GLY A 11 41.03 2.73 -11.65
N ARG A 12 41.05 3.84 -10.90
CA ARG A 12 41.25 3.86 -9.44
C ARG A 12 39.95 3.74 -8.65
N ARG A 13 38.81 3.84 -9.34
CA ARG A 13 37.46 3.79 -8.78
C ARG A 13 36.55 3.05 -9.77
N ASP A 14 35.67 2.21 -9.24
CA ASP A 14 34.65 1.51 -10.03
C ASP A 14 33.46 2.42 -10.37
N GLU A 15 32.70 2.02 -11.39
CA GLU A 15 31.44 2.67 -11.76
C GLU A 15 30.46 2.65 -10.59
N ASP A 16 29.73 3.76 -10.38
CA ASP A 16 28.72 3.82 -9.33
C ASP A 16 27.47 3.03 -9.73
N ASP A 17 27.04 2.11 -8.86
CA ASP A 17 25.81 1.35 -9.05
C ASP A 17 24.57 2.24 -8.87
N LYS A 18 23.89 2.55 -9.98
CA LYS A 18 22.68 3.37 -9.98
C LYS A 18 21.53 2.72 -9.20
N ASP A 19 21.51 1.40 -9.13
CA ASP A 19 20.39 0.62 -8.63
C ASP A 19 20.51 0.28 -7.15
N HIS A 20 21.69 0.48 -6.57
CA HIS A 20 21.97 0.50 -5.14
C HIS A 20 20.92 1.32 -4.38
N TYR A 21 20.33 0.75 -3.34
CA TYR A 21 19.22 1.37 -2.63
C TYR A 21 19.61 2.62 -1.84
N ALA A 22 20.89 2.78 -1.49
CA ALA A 22 21.43 4.02 -0.91
C ALA A 22 21.24 5.23 -1.84
N ASN A 23 21.16 5.03 -3.15
CA ASN A 23 20.96 6.11 -4.14
C ASN A 23 19.48 6.44 -4.37
N LYS A 24 18.57 5.77 -3.65
CA LYS A 24 17.12 5.89 -3.81
C LYS A 24 16.49 6.46 -2.54
N ARG A 25 15.44 7.27 -2.72
CA ARG A 25 14.62 7.81 -1.63
C ARG A 25 13.14 7.61 -1.95
N LEU A 26 12.37 7.28 -0.93
CA LEU A 26 10.93 7.10 -0.99
C LEU A 26 10.24 8.41 -0.63
N LYS A 27 9.39 8.90 -1.54
CA LYS A 27 8.49 10.01 -1.22
C LYS A 27 7.23 9.47 -0.55
N LEU A 28 7.00 9.87 0.69
CA LEU A 28 5.82 9.47 1.44
C LEU A 28 4.63 10.37 1.13
N ALA A 29 3.47 10.01 1.67
CA ALA A 29 2.26 10.82 1.54
C ALA A 29 2.49 12.27 2.04
N GLY A 30 3.25 12.45 3.12
CA GLY A 30 3.62 13.77 3.64
C GLY A 30 4.38 14.62 2.62
N ASP A 31 5.43 14.07 2.01
CA ASP A 31 6.26 14.78 1.03
C ASP A 31 5.47 15.16 -0.23
N LEU A 32 4.64 14.22 -0.69
CA LEU A 32 3.80 14.45 -1.86
C LEU A 32 2.76 15.54 -1.56
N MET A 33 2.15 15.51 -0.37
CA MET A 33 1.19 16.53 0.07
C MET A 33 1.86 17.90 0.23
N GLU A 34 3.11 17.94 0.72
CA GLU A 34 3.92 19.15 0.79
C GLU A 34 4.14 19.75 -0.62
N ASP A 35 4.57 18.94 -1.59
CA ASP A 35 4.74 19.32 -3.00
C ASP A 35 3.42 19.90 -3.57
N LEU A 36 2.30 19.20 -3.36
CA LEU A 36 0.97 19.61 -3.85
C LEU A 36 0.50 20.91 -3.20
N PHE A 37 0.63 21.02 -1.88
CA PHE A 37 0.23 22.19 -1.12
C PHE A 37 1.06 23.41 -1.54
N ARG A 38 2.38 23.28 -1.64
CA ARG A 38 3.28 24.38 -2.03
C ARG A 38 2.91 24.98 -3.38
N VAL A 39 2.68 24.14 -4.39
CA VAL A 39 2.27 24.58 -5.74
C VAL A 39 0.90 25.22 -5.71
N SER A 40 -0.07 24.61 -5.01
CA SER A 40 -1.44 25.13 -4.94
C SER A 40 -1.51 26.46 -4.19
N PHE A 41 -0.76 26.58 -3.10
CA PHE A 41 -0.67 27.77 -2.27
C PHE A 41 0.03 28.92 -3.01
N THR A 42 1.14 28.64 -3.71
CA THR A 42 1.84 29.67 -4.50
C THR A 42 0.94 30.21 -5.62
N ARG A 43 0.11 29.36 -6.23
CA ARG A 43 -0.89 29.80 -7.21
C ARG A 43 -1.97 30.69 -6.57
N LEU A 44 -2.46 30.32 -5.39
CA LEU A 44 -3.41 31.16 -4.64
C LEU A 44 -2.81 32.54 -4.34
N VAL A 45 -1.56 32.61 -3.90
CA VAL A 45 -0.85 33.88 -3.63
C VAL A 45 -0.73 34.73 -4.90
N ARG A 46 -0.40 34.12 -6.05
CA ARG A 46 -0.35 34.83 -7.34
C ARG A 46 -1.74 35.36 -7.76
N ASP A 47 -2.78 34.56 -7.58
CA ASP A 47 -4.15 34.95 -7.89
C ASP A 47 -4.60 36.12 -6.99
N MET A 48 -4.30 36.06 -5.69
CA MET A 48 -4.60 37.14 -4.74
C MET A 48 -3.90 38.44 -5.16
N ARG A 49 -2.60 38.35 -5.49
CA ARG A 49 -1.83 39.50 -5.97
C ARG A 49 -2.49 40.12 -7.21
N TYR A 50 -2.85 39.30 -8.19
CA TYR A 50 -3.52 39.77 -9.41
C TYR A 50 -4.86 40.47 -9.11
N GLN A 51 -5.69 39.92 -8.22
CA GLN A 51 -6.96 40.56 -7.85
C GLN A 51 -6.76 41.90 -7.14
N LEU A 52 -5.78 42.00 -6.24
CA LEU A 52 -5.46 43.25 -5.53
C LEU A 52 -4.90 44.31 -6.48
N GLU A 53 -3.99 43.95 -7.39
CA GLU A 53 -3.48 44.85 -8.43
C GLU A 53 -4.62 45.36 -9.33
N ARG A 54 -5.56 44.48 -9.73
CA ARG A 54 -6.72 44.86 -10.56
C ARG A 54 -7.74 45.73 -9.81
N ALA A 55 -7.91 45.51 -8.50
CA ALA A 55 -8.76 46.35 -7.66
C ALA A 55 -8.16 47.75 -7.50
N ASN A 56 -6.84 47.82 -7.30
CA ASN A 56 -6.09 49.08 -7.20
C ASN A 56 -6.17 49.88 -8.51
N MET A 57 -5.97 49.25 -9.66
CA MET A 57 -6.10 49.90 -10.99
C MET A 57 -7.51 50.48 -11.24
N ARG A 58 -8.53 49.97 -10.55
CA ARG A 58 -9.93 50.42 -10.66
C ARG A 58 -10.35 51.36 -9.53
N ASN A 59 -9.42 51.84 -8.70
CA ASN A 59 -9.68 52.65 -7.49
C ASN A 59 -10.75 52.04 -6.57
N ARG A 60 -10.78 50.70 -6.46
CA ARG A 60 -11.68 49.99 -5.54
C ARG A 60 -11.00 49.80 -4.19
N GLU A 61 -11.80 49.77 -3.13
CA GLU A 61 -11.35 49.48 -1.78
C GLU A 61 -10.69 48.08 -1.70
N LEU A 62 -9.47 48.02 -1.15
CA LEU A 62 -8.68 46.79 -1.09
C LEU A 62 -9.10 45.94 0.11
N LYS A 63 -10.00 44.98 -0.11
CA LYS A 63 -10.40 43.99 0.91
C LYS A 63 -9.78 42.63 0.63
N ILE A 64 -8.90 42.19 1.53
CA ILE A 64 -8.21 40.89 1.43
C ILE A 64 -9.21 39.74 1.38
N SER A 65 -10.27 39.79 2.19
CA SER A 65 -11.33 38.77 2.22
C SER A 65 -11.99 38.56 0.85
N THR A 66 -12.14 39.62 0.06
CA THR A 66 -12.72 39.53 -1.29
C THR A 66 -11.74 39.04 -2.35
N ALA A 67 -10.43 39.13 -2.08
CA ALA A 67 -9.39 38.68 -3.00
C ALA A 67 -9.08 37.18 -2.85
N ILE A 68 -9.34 36.60 -1.68
CA ILE A 68 -9.10 35.18 -1.41
C ILE A 68 -10.26 34.34 -1.96
N ARG A 69 -9.96 33.46 -2.92
CA ARG A 69 -10.89 32.45 -3.41
C ARG A 69 -10.57 31.11 -2.75
N THR A 70 -11.23 30.80 -1.64
CA THR A 70 -11.01 29.60 -0.82
C THR A 70 -11.23 28.29 -1.58
N ASP A 71 -12.17 28.29 -2.52
CA ASP A 71 -12.54 27.10 -3.29
C ASP A 71 -11.40 26.63 -4.20
N VAL A 72 -10.60 27.55 -4.73
CA VAL A 72 -9.51 27.24 -5.67
C VAL A 72 -8.46 26.31 -5.02
N LEU A 73 -8.10 26.55 -3.76
CA LEU A 73 -7.15 25.70 -3.05
C LEU A 73 -7.78 24.33 -2.75
N THR A 74 -9.01 24.33 -2.25
CA THR A 74 -9.75 23.13 -1.86
C THR A 74 -9.98 22.20 -3.05
N GLU A 75 -10.46 22.74 -4.17
CA GLU A 75 -10.73 21.99 -5.39
C GLU A 75 -9.46 21.42 -6.01
N ARG A 76 -8.35 22.18 -6.02
CA ARG A 76 -7.07 21.66 -6.54
C ARG A 76 -6.57 20.46 -5.74
N ILE A 77 -6.63 20.53 -4.41
CA ILE A 77 -6.24 19.42 -3.54
C ILE A 77 -7.18 18.23 -3.75
N ARG A 78 -8.50 18.46 -3.73
CA ARG A 78 -9.50 17.40 -3.96
C ARG A 78 -9.33 16.74 -5.32
N HIS A 79 -9.11 17.50 -6.37
CA HIS A 79 -8.91 17.00 -7.73
C HIS A 79 -7.67 16.11 -7.83
N ALA A 80 -6.54 16.51 -7.23
CA ALA A 80 -5.32 15.71 -7.24
C ALA A 80 -5.50 14.38 -6.48
N LEU A 81 -6.18 14.42 -5.33
CA LEU A 81 -6.49 13.23 -4.54
C LEU A 81 -7.49 12.30 -5.24
N SER A 82 -8.51 12.83 -5.91
CA SER A 82 -9.56 12.04 -6.56
C SER A 82 -9.10 11.41 -7.87
N THR A 83 -8.37 12.16 -8.70
CA THR A 83 -7.90 11.69 -10.01
C THR A 83 -6.59 10.93 -9.95
N GLY A 84 -5.81 11.12 -8.88
CA GLY A 84 -4.45 10.57 -8.78
C GLY A 84 -3.43 11.26 -9.69
N ASN A 85 -3.79 12.42 -10.27
CA ASN A 85 -2.89 13.28 -11.03
C ASN A 85 -2.26 14.34 -10.13
N TRP A 86 -0.95 14.23 -9.93
CA TRP A 86 -0.20 15.07 -9.01
C TRP A 86 0.72 16.03 -9.76
N VAL A 87 1.28 16.98 -9.02
CA VAL A 87 2.22 17.97 -9.55
C VAL A 87 3.41 17.30 -10.25
N GLY A 88 3.85 17.87 -11.36
CA GLY A 88 4.96 17.34 -12.16
C GLY A 88 4.59 16.17 -13.08
N GLY A 89 3.31 16.00 -13.42
CA GLY A 89 2.86 14.96 -14.37
C GLY A 89 2.88 13.54 -13.81
N ARG A 90 2.98 13.40 -12.48
CA ARG A 90 2.95 12.10 -11.81
C ARG A 90 1.51 11.58 -11.78
N GLY A 91 1.26 10.46 -12.44
CA GLY A 91 -0.04 9.78 -12.44
C GLY A 91 -0.04 8.54 -11.54
N GLY A 92 -1.21 8.20 -10.99
CA GLY A 92 -1.42 6.95 -10.24
C GLY A 92 -0.86 6.93 -8.82
N VAL A 93 -0.56 8.11 -8.26
CA VAL A 93 -0.09 8.27 -6.87
C VAL A 93 -1.23 8.00 -5.86
N SER A 94 -2.42 8.54 -6.13
CA SER A 94 -3.63 8.22 -5.37
C SER A 94 -4.36 7.06 -6.05
N GLN A 95 -4.80 6.08 -5.26
CA GLN A 95 -5.50 4.88 -5.73
C GLN A 95 -6.68 4.56 -4.81
N LEU A 96 -7.72 3.95 -5.37
CA LEU A 96 -8.81 3.41 -4.55
C LEU A 96 -8.29 2.26 -3.70
N LEU A 97 -8.56 2.30 -2.41
CA LEU A 97 -8.09 1.29 -1.47
C LEU A 97 -8.69 -0.08 -1.81
N GLU A 98 -7.82 -1.03 -2.15
CA GLU A 98 -8.18 -2.44 -2.33
C GLU A 98 -8.70 -3.06 -1.03
N ARG A 99 -9.98 -3.47 -1.04
CA ARG A 99 -10.72 -4.02 0.13
C ARG A 99 -11.31 -5.41 -0.15
N SER A 100 -10.71 -6.17 -1.06
CA SER A 100 -11.15 -7.53 -1.39
C SER A 100 -11.13 -8.44 -0.15
N ASN A 101 -10.07 -8.34 0.64
CA ASN A 101 -9.96 -8.95 1.97
C ASN A 101 -9.02 -8.11 2.86
N TYR A 102 -8.91 -8.48 4.14
CA TYR A 102 -8.10 -7.75 5.11
C TYR A 102 -6.61 -7.69 4.75
N ILE A 103 -6.05 -8.78 4.21
CA ILE A 103 -4.64 -8.88 3.81
C ILE A 103 -4.34 -7.96 2.62
N ALA A 104 -5.24 -7.92 1.64
CA ALA A 104 -5.10 -7.07 0.46
C ALA A 104 -5.01 -5.58 0.85
N THR A 105 -5.80 -5.16 1.84
CA THR A 105 -5.73 -3.80 2.38
C THR A 105 -4.37 -3.51 3.04
N LEU A 106 -3.85 -4.42 3.88
CA LEU A 106 -2.53 -4.24 4.52
C LEU A 106 -1.41 -4.16 3.50
N SER A 107 -1.43 -5.05 2.49
CA SER A 107 -0.49 -5.04 1.37
C SER A 107 -0.56 -3.72 0.60
N HIS A 108 -1.77 -3.24 0.29
CA HIS A 108 -1.93 -2.02 -0.48
C HIS A 108 -1.38 -0.78 0.23
N LEU A 109 -1.53 -0.70 1.56
CA LEU A 109 -0.96 0.39 2.36
C LEU A 109 0.58 0.36 2.42
N ARG A 110 1.20 -0.80 2.19
CA ARG A 110 2.66 -1.00 2.17
C ARG A 110 3.26 -1.05 0.76
N ARG A 111 2.48 -0.70 -0.25
CA ARG A 111 2.88 -0.74 -1.66
C ARG A 111 3.80 0.42 -2.01
N ILE A 112 4.84 0.12 -2.77
CA ILE A 112 5.80 1.07 -3.32
C ILE A 112 5.67 1.05 -4.84
N ILE A 113 5.67 2.23 -5.46
CA ILE A 113 5.50 2.37 -6.90
C ILE A 113 6.67 3.18 -7.46
N SER A 114 7.38 2.56 -8.40
CA SER A 114 8.38 3.24 -9.21
C SER A 114 7.70 4.14 -10.26
N PRO A 115 8.18 5.38 -10.46
CA PRO A 115 7.65 6.29 -11.48
C PRO A 115 8.08 5.93 -12.91
N LEU A 116 8.92 4.91 -13.09
CA LEU A 116 9.42 4.49 -14.39
C LEU A 116 8.29 4.02 -15.32
N SER A 117 8.52 4.17 -16.64
CA SER A 117 7.54 3.77 -17.64
C SER A 117 7.37 2.26 -17.66
N ARG A 118 6.13 1.80 -17.61
CA ARG A 118 5.77 0.38 -17.70
C ARG A 118 6.02 -0.21 -19.09
N ALA A 119 6.02 0.65 -20.12
CA ALA A 119 6.18 0.26 -21.51
C ALA A 119 7.65 -0.04 -21.86
N GLN A 120 8.60 0.50 -21.09
CA GLN A 120 10.02 0.29 -21.34
C GLN A 120 10.55 -0.91 -20.54
N PRO A 121 11.42 -1.73 -21.15
CA PRO A 121 12.03 -2.88 -20.50
C PRO A 121 13.23 -2.43 -19.63
N HIS A 122 12.93 -1.80 -18.50
CA HIS A 122 13.92 -1.40 -17.50
C HIS A 122 14.39 -2.61 -16.65
N PHE A 123 15.13 -3.55 -17.23
CA PHE A 123 15.48 -4.83 -16.58
C PHE A 123 16.18 -4.63 -15.21
N GLU A 124 17.30 -3.91 -15.16
CA GLU A 124 18.07 -3.69 -13.92
C GLU A 124 17.24 -3.06 -12.78
N ALA A 125 16.36 -2.10 -13.12
CA ALA A 125 15.50 -1.44 -12.14
C ALA A 125 14.36 -2.35 -11.63
N ARG A 126 13.97 -3.35 -12.43
CA ARG A 126 12.92 -4.33 -12.10
C ARG A 126 13.47 -5.50 -11.31
N ASP A 127 14.73 -5.86 -11.56
CA ASP A 127 15.38 -6.96 -10.89
C ASP A 127 15.51 -6.72 -9.37
N LEU A 128 15.62 -7.84 -8.65
CA LEU A 128 15.83 -7.82 -7.22
C LEU A 128 17.29 -7.47 -6.96
N HIS A 129 17.51 -6.31 -6.34
CA HIS A 129 18.84 -5.85 -5.98
C HIS A 129 19.18 -6.29 -4.54
N PRO A 130 20.37 -6.83 -4.24
CA PRO A 130 20.72 -7.32 -2.90
C PRO A 130 20.51 -6.30 -1.78
N THR A 131 20.77 -5.01 -2.04
CA THR A 131 20.61 -3.91 -1.05
C THR A 131 19.15 -3.60 -0.70
N GLN A 132 18.19 -4.31 -1.30
CA GLN A 132 16.78 -4.30 -0.88
C GLN A 132 16.50 -5.24 0.29
N TRP A 133 17.47 -6.10 0.67
CA TRP A 133 17.34 -7.06 1.75
C TRP A 133 16.87 -6.41 3.06
N GLY A 134 15.87 -7.03 3.70
CA GLY A 134 15.27 -6.56 4.94
C GLY A 134 14.46 -5.25 4.83
N LYS A 135 14.42 -4.59 3.66
CA LYS A 135 13.70 -3.32 3.44
C LYS A 135 12.49 -3.51 2.52
N ILE A 136 12.68 -4.26 1.43
CA ILE A 136 11.65 -4.56 0.44
C ILE A 136 11.48 -6.06 0.35
N CYS A 137 10.23 -6.52 0.25
CA CYS A 137 9.94 -7.92 0.07
C CYS A 137 10.49 -8.42 -1.28
N PRO A 138 11.26 -9.52 -1.31
CA PRO A 138 11.83 -10.06 -2.54
C PRO A 138 10.79 -10.74 -3.44
N THR A 139 9.65 -11.13 -2.88
CA THR A 139 8.65 -12.00 -3.54
C THR A 139 7.39 -11.23 -3.95
N GLU A 140 7.00 -10.23 -3.18
CA GLU A 140 5.67 -9.61 -3.31
C GLU A 140 5.66 -8.50 -4.38
N THR A 141 5.55 -8.91 -5.65
CA THR A 141 5.40 -8.04 -6.83
C THR A 141 4.27 -8.56 -7.74
N PRO A 142 3.50 -7.69 -8.41
CA PRO A 142 2.46 -8.15 -9.33
C PRO A 142 3.05 -8.73 -10.60
N GLU A 143 2.32 -9.68 -11.20
CA GLU A 143 2.65 -10.22 -12.52
C GLU A 143 2.41 -9.19 -13.64
N GLY A 144 3.05 -9.42 -14.79
CA GLY A 144 2.87 -8.61 -16.00
C GLY A 144 3.71 -7.31 -16.01
N PRO A 145 3.24 -6.23 -16.66
CA PRO A 145 4.04 -5.03 -16.92
C PRO A 145 4.50 -4.28 -15.68
N ASN A 146 3.90 -4.54 -14.52
CA ASN A 146 4.25 -3.91 -13.24
C ASN A 146 5.27 -4.71 -12.42
N CYS A 147 5.71 -5.89 -12.89
CA CYS A 147 6.70 -6.72 -12.22
C CYS A 147 7.98 -5.92 -11.96
N GLY A 148 8.44 -5.91 -10.71
CA GLY A 148 9.62 -5.16 -10.27
C GLY A 148 9.44 -3.64 -10.15
N LEU A 149 8.39 -3.05 -10.74
CA LEU A 149 8.08 -1.62 -10.58
C LEU A 149 7.16 -1.34 -9.40
N VAL A 150 6.28 -2.29 -9.10
CA VAL A 150 5.45 -2.28 -7.91
C VAL A 150 6.02 -3.29 -6.93
N LYS A 151 6.47 -2.80 -5.78
CA LYS A 151 7.08 -3.61 -4.70
C LYS A 151 6.30 -3.41 -3.41
N ASN A 152 6.59 -4.20 -2.39
CA ASN A 152 5.98 -4.03 -1.06
C ASN A 152 7.09 -4.03 -0.01
N PHE A 153 6.88 -3.27 1.06
CA PHE A 153 7.79 -3.23 2.20
C PHE A 153 7.91 -4.60 2.89
N SER A 154 9.09 -4.86 3.47
CA SER A 154 9.30 -5.95 4.42
C SER A 154 8.51 -5.70 5.72
N GLN A 155 8.57 -6.63 6.68
CA GLN A 155 7.74 -6.56 7.88
C GLN A 155 8.15 -5.44 8.87
N MET A 156 9.46 -5.29 9.15
CA MET A 156 9.98 -4.36 10.17
C MET A 156 10.69 -3.11 9.61
N VAL A 157 10.60 -2.84 8.30
CA VAL A 157 11.21 -1.63 7.74
C VAL A 157 10.61 -0.36 8.36
N GLU A 158 11.50 0.58 8.68
CA GLU A 158 11.18 1.94 9.08
C GLU A 158 11.60 2.90 7.96
N LEU A 159 10.83 3.99 7.78
CA LEU A 159 11.12 5.03 6.81
C LEU A 159 11.55 6.29 7.54
N SER A 160 12.72 6.82 7.20
CA SER A 160 13.25 7.99 7.88
C SER A 160 12.34 9.21 7.70
N VAL A 161 12.09 9.92 8.79
CA VAL A 161 11.33 11.20 8.78
C VAL A 161 12.23 12.41 8.59
N GLY A 162 13.54 12.21 8.75
CA GLY A 162 14.57 13.22 8.66
C GLY A 162 14.79 13.99 9.95
N GLU A 163 15.93 14.65 10.04
CA GLU A 163 16.30 15.54 11.15
C GLU A 163 16.85 16.87 10.61
N ASP A 164 16.81 17.92 11.44
CA ASP A 164 17.33 19.22 11.06
C ASP A 164 18.84 19.19 10.80
N HIS A 165 19.21 19.71 9.63
CA HIS A 165 20.55 19.60 9.09
C HIS A 165 21.57 20.46 9.85
N GLU A 166 21.15 21.63 10.36
CA GLU A 166 22.03 22.55 11.07
C GLU A 166 22.40 22.03 12.46
N ASN A 167 21.44 21.41 13.18
CA ASN A 167 21.72 20.76 14.46
C ASN A 167 22.81 19.69 14.33
N ILE A 168 22.70 18.83 13.31
CA ILE A 168 23.68 17.77 13.05
C ILE A 168 25.05 18.37 12.73
N LYS A 169 25.11 19.36 11.85
CA LYS A 169 26.37 20.06 11.52
C LYS A 169 27.08 20.59 12.77
N ASN A 170 26.34 21.24 13.67
CA ASN A 170 26.91 21.77 14.92
C ASN A 170 27.51 20.65 15.79
N THR A 171 26.78 19.56 15.99
CA THR A 171 27.29 18.40 16.75
C THR A 171 28.51 17.77 16.10
N LEU A 172 28.57 17.71 14.76
CA LEU A 172 29.73 17.19 14.05
C LEU A 172 30.95 18.11 14.21
N PHE A 173 30.79 19.43 14.17
CA PHE A 173 31.90 20.36 14.44
C PHE A 173 32.43 20.23 15.87
N GLU A 174 31.55 20.02 16.86
CA GLU A 174 31.95 19.74 18.24
C GLU A 174 32.74 18.43 18.38
N LEU A 175 32.44 17.44 17.53
CA LEU A 175 33.17 16.16 17.45
C LEU A 175 34.53 16.27 16.75
N GLY A 176 34.92 17.45 16.27
CA GLY A 176 36.26 17.70 15.72
C GLY A 176 36.35 17.70 14.20
N VAL A 177 35.23 17.86 13.48
CA VAL A 177 35.28 18.09 12.02
C VAL A 177 36.06 19.36 11.72
N ILE A 178 37.06 19.26 10.83
CA ILE A 178 37.88 20.38 10.43
C ILE A 178 37.23 21.10 9.24
N PRO A 179 36.84 22.38 9.37
CA PRO A 179 36.18 23.11 8.29
C PRO A 179 37.09 23.27 7.06
N PRO A 180 36.52 23.39 5.84
CA PRO A 180 37.28 23.52 4.60
C PRO A 180 38.27 24.70 4.60
N ALA A 181 37.95 25.79 5.32
CA ALA A 181 38.80 26.96 5.46
C ALA A 181 40.17 26.66 6.11
N ARG A 182 40.28 25.59 6.91
CA ARG A 182 41.54 25.16 7.56
C ARG A 182 42.23 24.01 6.83
N SER A 183 41.79 23.68 5.61
CA SER A 183 42.31 22.55 4.81
C SER A 183 43.82 22.59 4.56
N LEU A 184 44.43 23.77 4.48
CA LEU A 184 45.87 23.97 4.26
C LEU A 184 46.74 23.47 5.43
N GLN A 185 46.15 23.23 6.62
CA GLN A 185 46.86 22.76 7.80
C GLN A 185 46.95 21.23 7.87
N ILE A 186 46.37 20.50 6.91
CA ILE A 186 46.26 19.04 6.93
C ILE A 186 46.95 18.46 5.69
N SER A 187 47.73 17.40 5.88
CA SER A 187 48.28 16.63 4.76
C SER A 187 47.15 16.01 3.93
N ALA A 188 47.28 16.09 2.60
CA ALA A 188 46.31 15.51 1.68
C ALA A 188 46.19 13.98 1.80
N GLU A 189 47.23 13.31 2.31
CA GLU A 189 47.25 11.85 2.43
C GLU A 189 46.42 11.32 3.61
N ASN A 190 46.30 12.10 4.69
CA ASN A 190 45.66 11.68 5.94
C ASN A 190 44.28 12.32 6.18
N ARG A 191 43.69 12.95 5.16
CA ARG A 191 42.36 13.56 5.27
C ARG A 191 41.30 12.65 4.67
N SER A 192 40.22 12.43 5.41
CA SER A 192 38.97 11.89 4.88
C SER A 192 37.96 13.00 4.69
N ARG A 193 37.27 13.03 3.55
CA ARG A 193 36.27 14.04 3.22
C ARG A 193 34.96 13.68 3.91
N MET A 194 34.21 14.69 4.35
CA MET A 194 32.95 14.47 5.05
C MET A 194 31.79 15.14 4.34
N PHE A 195 30.72 14.38 4.15
CA PHE A 195 29.50 14.82 3.50
C PHE A 195 28.29 14.58 4.40
N VAL A 196 27.41 15.57 4.53
CA VAL A 196 26.13 15.45 5.24
C VAL A 196 25.02 15.72 4.25
N ASN A 197 24.15 14.73 3.97
CA ASN A 197 23.11 14.83 2.95
C ASN A 197 23.63 15.29 1.56
N GLY A 198 24.88 14.95 1.23
CA GLY A 198 25.57 15.36 0.01
C GLY A 198 26.34 16.69 0.10
N ASP A 199 26.11 17.50 1.14
CA ASP A 199 26.85 18.75 1.35
C ASP A 199 28.23 18.46 1.95
N PHE A 200 29.28 18.99 1.32
CA PHE A 200 30.64 18.87 1.83
C PHE A 200 30.85 19.78 3.06
N ILE A 201 31.10 19.18 4.22
CA ILE A 201 31.20 19.92 5.49
C ILE A 201 32.63 20.14 5.98
N GLY A 202 33.59 19.32 5.56
CA GLY A 202 34.95 19.39 6.06
C GLY A 202 35.73 18.09 5.96
N PHE A 203 36.76 17.97 6.81
CA PHE A 203 37.68 16.85 6.84
C PHE A 203 37.78 16.24 8.23
N SER A 204 38.08 14.95 8.29
CA SER A 204 38.54 14.25 9.50
C SER A 204 39.93 13.66 9.27
N THR A 205 40.79 13.72 10.29
CA THR A 205 42.12 13.07 10.28
C THR A 205 42.08 11.64 10.80
N GLU A 206 41.06 11.31 11.62
CA GLU A 206 40.87 9.99 12.21
C GLU A 206 39.44 9.51 11.90
N PRO A 207 39.20 8.94 10.71
CA PRO A 207 37.86 8.63 10.24
C PRO A 207 37.20 7.49 11.03
N ASP A 208 37.92 6.40 11.34
CA ASP A 208 37.36 5.25 12.05
C ASP A 208 36.91 5.63 13.48
N THR A 209 37.77 6.34 14.24
CA THR A 209 37.42 6.81 15.59
C THR A 209 36.25 7.79 15.57
N PHE A 210 36.19 8.66 14.55
CA PHE A 210 35.08 9.58 14.37
C PHE A 210 33.75 8.85 14.12
N VAL A 211 33.74 7.85 13.23
CA VAL A 211 32.53 7.08 12.90
C VAL A 211 32.02 6.33 14.13
N GLU A 212 32.92 5.70 14.89
CA GLU A 212 32.57 5.04 16.15
C GLU A 212 32.03 6.02 17.18
N ALA A 213 32.62 7.22 17.31
CA ALA A 213 32.14 8.26 18.22
C ALA A 213 30.70 8.71 17.86
N VAL A 214 30.41 8.90 16.58
CA VAL A 214 29.05 9.24 16.11
C VAL A 214 28.06 8.11 16.41
N ARG A 215 28.40 6.85 16.10
CA ARG A 215 27.56 5.69 16.42
C ARG A 215 27.30 5.57 17.91
N ASN A 216 28.32 5.75 18.75
CA ASN A 216 28.18 5.70 20.20
C ASN A 216 27.29 6.82 20.75
N LYS A 217 27.39 8.05 20.22
CA LYS A 217 26.48 9.14 20.57
C LYS A 217 25.04 8.85 20.13
N ARG A 218 24.84 8.24 18.96
CA ARG A 218 23.52 7.76 18.50
C ARG A 218 22.93 6.72 19.45
N ARG A 219 23.72 5.72 19.87
CA ARG A 219 23.31 4.66 20.79
C ARG A 219 22.96 5.18 22.19
N LYS A 220 23.58 6.28 22.63
CA LYS A 220 23.24 6.98 23.88
C LYS A 220 22.03 7.92 23.77
N GLY A 221 21.51 8.13 22.56
CA GLY A 221 20.43 9.07 22.29
C GLY A 221 20.85 10.55 22.28
N GLU A 222 22.15 10.85 22.22
CA GLU A 222 22.66 12.23 22.07
C GLU A 222 22.50 12.74 20.63
N ILE A 223 22.56 11.83 19.65
CA ILE A 223 22.23 12.06 18.25
C ILE A 223 20.97 11.26 17.93
N SER A 224 20.09 11.78 17.09
CA SER A 224 18.87 11.07 16.70
C SER A 224 19.18 9.72 16.06
N SER A 225 18.33 8.73 16.35
CA SER A 225 18.33 7.44 15.66
C SER A 225 18.02 7.59 14.16
N GLN A 226 17.56 8.76 13.71
CA GLN A 226 17.33 9.08 12.30
C GLN A 226 18.63 9.23 11.49
N VAL A 227 19.78 9.43 12.14
CA VAL A 227 21.08 9.61 11.45
C VAL A 227 21.74 8.26 11.18
N ASN A 228 22.23 8.07 9.96
CA ASN A 228 23.06 6.94 9.56
C ASN A 228 24.40 7.43 9.02
N ILE A 229 25.46 6.64 9.22
CA ILE A 229 26.84 7.02 8.87
C ILE A 229 27.57 5.84 8.22
N ALA A 230 28.21 6.11 7.09
CA ALA A 230 29.06 5.17 6.36
C ALA A 230 30.43 5.80 6.08
N TYR A 231 31.46 4.97 6.07
CA TYR A 231 32.82 5.32 5.72
C TYR A 231 33.33 4.42 4.60
N TYR A 232 33.60 5.04 3.46
CA TYR A 232 34.17 4.44 2.26
C TYR A 232 35.69 4.56 2.31
N ARG A 233 36.35 3.47 2.71
CA ARG A 233 37.82 3.41 2.91
C ARG A 233 38.60 3.56 1.60
N ASP A 234 38.04 3.04 0.52
CA ASP A 234 38.56 3.12 -0.85
C ASP A 234 38.68 4.57 -1.33
N ARG A 235 37.64 5.39 -1.09
CA ARG A 235 37.54 6.79 -1.53
C ARG A 235 37.89 7.81 -0.44
N LYS A 236 38.11 7.36 0.80
CA LYS A 236 38.28 8.18 2.02
C LYS A 236 37.14 9.16 2.25
N ASP A 237 35.91 8.70 2.05
CA ASP A 237 34.69 9.52 2.19
C ASP A 237 33.85 9.03 3.36
N ILE A 238 33.52 9.94 4.28
CA ILE A 238 32.50 9.72 5.32
C ILE A 238 31.20 10.36 4.83
N ILE A 239 30.17 9.54 4.70
CA ILE A 239 28.83 9.94 4.26
C ILE A 239 27.88 9.83 5.44
N ILE A 240 27.23 10.94 5.78
CA ILE A 240 26.27 11.04 6.86
C ILE A 240 24.91 11.41 6.26
N ASN A 241 23.94 10.53 6.47
CA ASN A 241 22.58 10.71 5.97
C ASN A 241 21.62 10.97 7.14
N SER A 242 20.88 12.07 7.04
CA SER A 242 19.85 12.51 8.00
C SER A 242 18.58 12.96 7.29
N ASP A 243 18.50 12.76 5.99
CA ASP A 243 17.34 13.07 5.18
C ASP A 243 16.20 12.05 5.35
N ARG A 244 15.02 12.47 4.90
CA ARG A 244 13.77 11.70 4.94
C ARG A 244 13.68 10.72 3.77
N GLY A 245 12.86 9.67 3.92
CA GLY A 245 12.56 8.72 2.84
C GLY A 245 13.59 7.61 2.62
N ARG A 246 14.53 7.42 3.54
CA ARG A 246 15.42 6.25 3.54
C ARG A 246 14.71 5.05 4.14
N ALA A 247 14.86 3.88 3.53
CA ALA A 247 14.36 2.64 4.11
C ALA A 247 15.43 2.01 5.01
N ARG A 248 15.02 1.71 6.24
CA ARG A 248 15.93 1.27 7.30
C ARG A 248 15.39 0.03 7.97
N ARG A 249 16.27 -0.85 8.42
CA ARG A 249 15.88 -2.07 9.11
C ARG A 249 16.49 -2.10 10.52
N PRO A 250 15.73 -2.50 11.55
CA PRO A 250 16.28 -2.68 12.88
C PRO A 250 17.11 -3.97 12.94
N VAL A 251 18.27 -3.90 13.58
CA VAL A 251 19.14 -5.04 13.86
C VAL A 251 19.66 -4.96 15.30
N ILE A 252 19.99 -6.11 15.87
CA ILE A 252 20.53 -6.21 17.23
C ILE A 252 22.02 -5.92 17.16
N ILE A 253 22.52 -5.07 18.06
CA ILE A 253 23.94 -4.74 18.13
C ILE A 253 24.70 -5.89 18.79
N VAL A 254 25.86 -6.23 18.22
CA VAL A 254 26.77 -7.25 18.74
C VAL A 254 28.08 -6.59 19.14
N GLU A 255 28.54 -6.86 20.36
CA GLU A 255 29.85 -6.42 20.85
C GLU A 255 30.67 -7.65 21.25
N ASN A 256 31.89 -7.77 20.70
CA ASN A 256 32.80 -8.89 20.99
C ASN A 256 32.16 -10.28 20.77
N GLY A 257 31.31 -10.41 19.75
CA GLY A 257 30.60 -11.66 19.43
C GLY A 257 29.41 -11.98 20.33
N ILE A 258 29.02 -11.06 21.22
CA ILE A 258 27.87 -11.24 22.13
C ILE A 258 26.78 -10.23 21.76
N PRO A 259 25.52 -10.66 21.53
CA PRO A 259 24.42 -9.74 21.30
C PRO A 259 24.12 -8.94 22.58
N LEU A 260 23.89 -7.63 22.44
CA LEU A 260 23.53 -6.76 23.57
C LEU A 260 22.10 -7.04 24.09
N LEU A 261 21.27 -7.69 23.28
CA LEU A 261 19.95 -8.14 23.71
C LEU A 261 20.10 -9.33 24.66
N THR A 262 19.53 -9.22 25.87
CA THR A 262 19.63 -10.25 26.91
C THR A 262 18.23 -10.75 27.29
N GLU A 263 18.15 -11.93 27.89
CA GLU A 263 16.88 -12.50 28.41
C GLU A 263 16.16 -11.54 29.39
N SER A 264 16.91 -10.77 30.18
CA SER A 264 16.33 -9.74 31.07
C SER A 264 15.57 -8.65 30.29
N HIS A 265 16.09 -8.25 29.13
CA HIS A 265 15.40 -7.31 28.25
C HIS A 265 14.13 -7.94 27.66
N ILE A 266 14.19 -9.21 27.25
CA ILE A 266 13.05 -9.96 26.72
C ILE A 266 11.94 -10.07 27.78
N ASP A 267 12.29 -10.36 29.04
CA ASP A 267 11.32 -10.44 30.12
C ASP A 267 10.68 -9.08 30.45
N LYS A 268 11.43 -7.98 30.36
CA LYS A 268 10.87 -6.62 30.49
C LYS A 268 9.88 -6.31 29.36
N LEU A 269 10.18 -6.71 28.11
CA LEU A 269 9.25 -6.57 26.98
C LEU A 269 7.96 -7.37 27.22
N ARG A 270 8.09 -8.61 27.72
CA ARG A 270 6.93 -9.48 28.03
C ARG A 270 6.04 -8.91 29.13
N LYS A 271 6.63 -8.26 30.13
CA LYS A 271 5.91 -7.58 31.23
C LYS A 271 5.32 -6.23 30.83
N GLY A 272 5.77 -5.65 29.72
CA GLY A 272 5.38 -4.31 29.28
C GLY A 272 6.12 -3.18 30.02
N ASP A 273 7.20 -3.49 30.74
CA ASP A 273 8.05 -2.50 31.44
C ASP A 273 8.95 -1.73 30.45
N MET A 274 9.14 -2.30 29.26
CA MET A 274 9.92 -1.73 28.16
C MET A 274 9.18 -2.00 26.85
N ASP A 275 9.28 -1.08 25.90
CA ASP A 275 8.78 -1.22 24.53
C ASP A 275 9.95 -1.30 23.53
N PHE A 276 9.63 -1.50 22.25
CA PHE A 276 10.64 -1.59 21.20
C PHE A 276 11.47 -0.31 21.08
N ASP A 277 10.83 0.86 21.20
CA ASP A 277 11.51 2.15 21.21
C ASP A 277 12.45 2.29 22.42
N GLY A 278 12.11 1.68 23.55
CA GLY A 278 12.97 1.55 24.73
C GLY A 278 14.27 0.79 24.44
N LEU A 279 14.22 -0.27 23.62
CA LEU A 279 15.44 -0.99 23.19
C LEU A 279 16.33 -0.13 22.29
N VAL A 280 15.72 0.66 21.42
CA VAL A 280 16.46 1.59 20.54
C VAL A 280 17.13 2.69 21.37
N LYS A 281 16.39 3.28 22.32
CA LYS A 281 16.92 4.31 23.24
C LYS A 281 18.00 3.77 24.18
N ALA A 282 17.93 2.48 24.53
CA ALA A 282 18.95 1.81 25.33
C ALA A 282 20.20 1.42 24.52
N GLY A 283 20.23 1.67 23.21
CA GLY A 283 21.35 1.30 22.35
C GLY A 283 21.52 -0.21 22.20
N ILE A 284 20.44 -0.99 22.29
CA ILE A 284 20.45 -2.44 22.09
C ILE A 284 20.15 -2.79 20.63
N ILE A 285 19.25 -2.01 20.01
CA ILE A 285 18.84 -2.13 18.61
C ILE A 285 19.20 -0.82 17.91
N GLU A 286 19.76 -0.90 16.71
CA GLU A 286 19.92 0.26 15.84
C GLU A 286 19.33 0.02 14.45
N TYR A 287 18.96 1.12 13.79
CA TYR A 287 18.40 1.08 12.44
C TYR A 287 19.51 1.32 11.43
N LEU A 288 19.69 0.38 10.50
CA LEU A 288 20.63 0.52 9.40
C LEU A 288 19.90 0.88 8.10
N ASP A 289 20.38 1.93 7.42
CA ASP A 289 20.01 2.20 6.04
C ASP A 289 20.90 1.40 5.07
N ALA A 290 20.63 1.48 3.77
CA ALA A 290 21.39 0.71 2.77
C ALA A 290 22.84 1.17 2.64
N GLU A 291 23.19 2.37 3.10
CA GLU A 291 24.55 2.91 2.99
C GLU A 291 25.40 2.50 4.18
N GLU A 292 24.84 2.54 5.40
CA GLU A 292 25.52 2.05 6.61
C GLU A 292 25.67 0.52 6.62
N GLU A 293 24.82 -0.21 5.90
CA GLU A 293 24.95 -1.66 5.71
C GLU A 293 26.25 -2.08 5.02
N GLU A 294 26.81 -1.23 4.13
CA GLU A 294 28.12 -1.47 3.49
C GLU A 294 29.29 -1.45 4.50
N ASN A 295 29.04 -1.02 5.73
CA ASN A 295 30.00 -0.97 6.83
C ASN A 295 29.67 -1.95 7.96
N ALA A 296 28.65 -2.79 7.78
CA ALA A 296 28.19 -3.72 8.80
C ALA A 296 28.30 -5.17 8.31
N LEU A 297 28.61 -6.08 9.24
CA LEU A 297 28.52 -7.51 9.01
C LEU A 297 27.45 -8.07 9.95
N VAL A 298 26.32 -8.46 9.38
CA VAL A 298 25.13 -8.90 10.12
C VAL A 298 25.05 -10.43 10.11
N ALA A 299 25.09 -11.06 11.27
CA ALA A 299 24.84 -12.48 11.43
C ALA A 299 23.35 -12.80 11.22
N LEU A 300 23.03 -13.93 10.59
CA LEU A 300 21.62 -14.34 10.39
C LEU A 300 21.08 -15.04 11.62
N ASN A 301 21.90 -15.87 12.26
CA ASN A 301 21.54 -16.62 13.47
C ASN A 301 22.58 -16.40 14.57
N GLU A 302 22.17 -16.61 15.82
CA GLU A 302 23.09 -16.53 16.98
C GLU A 302 24.23 -17.55 16.88
N GLU A 303 23.99 -18.71 16.25
CA GLU A 303 25.01 -19.74 16.03
C GLU A 303 26.19 -19.22 15.19
N ASP A 304 25.92 -18.33 14.22
CA ASP A 304 26.94 -17.75 13.36
C ASP A 304 27.93 -16.89 14.16
N LEU A 305 27.46 -16.24 15.24
CA LEU A 305 28.31 -15.47 16.15
C LEU A 305 29.32 -16.36 16.88
N THR A 306 28.92 -17.58 17.25
CA THR A 306 29.79 -18.53 17.95
C THR A 306 30.80 -19.20 17.02
N ASN A 307 30.38 -19.53 15.80
CA ASN A 307 31.23 -20.18 14.79
C ASN A 307 32.36 -19.25 14.28
N ALA A 308 32.12 -17.93 14.30
CA ALA A 308 33.12 -16.92 13.98
C ALA A 308 34.39 -16.99 14.85
N ASN A 309 34.24 -17.39 16.12
CA ASN A 309 35.36 -17.53 17.05
C ASN A 309 36.20 -18.80 16.80
N GLY A 310 35.82 -19.66 15.84
CA GLY A 310 36.38 -20.99 15.64
C GLY A 310 36.98 -21.34 14.27
N GLY A 311 36.86 -20.49 13.22
CA GLY A 311 37.38 -20.89 11.90
C GLY A 311 37.55 -19.81 10.82
N ASP A 312 36.60 -18.87 10.67
CA ASP A 312 36.54 -18.03 9.46
C ASP A 312 37.11 -16.60 9.63
N GLY A 313 37.41 -16.18 10.87
CA GLY A 313 38.08 -14.90 11.15
C GLY A 313 37.23 -13.64 10.98
N TYR A 314 35.92 -13.77 10.72
CA TYR A 314 34.99 -12.63 10.61
C TYR A 314 34.59 -12.08 11.99
N THR A 315 34.46 -10.76 12.11
CA THR A 315 33.91 -10.10 13.31
C THR A 315 32.54 -9.50 12.97
N TYR A 316 31.48 -10.14 13.45
CA TYR A 316 30.11 -9.65 13.28
C TYR A 316 29.86 -8.39 14.11
N THR A 317 29.21 -7.40 13.50
CA THR A 317 28.84 -6.15 14.18
C THR A 317 27.39 -6.15 14.64
N HIS A 318 26.55 -6.96 14.01
CA HIS A 318 25.11 -7.04 14.28
C HIS A 318 24.58 -8.46 14.12
N LEU A 319 23.36 -8.66 14.62
CA LEU A 319 22.57 -9.87 14.49
C LEU A 319 21.17 -9.52 13.96
N GLU A 320 20.69 -10.30 12.99
CA GLU A 320 19.32 -10.20 12.47
C GLU A 320 18.30 -10.61 13.55
N ILE A 321 17.18 -9.89 13.66
CA ILE A 321 16.16 -10.18 14.68
C ILE A 321 15.47 -11.51 14.38
N ASP A 322 15.06 -11.71 13.13
CA ASP A 322 14.49 -12.97 12.63
C ASP A 322 14.59 -12.96 11.09
N PRO A 323 15.22 -13.97 10.45
CA PRO A 323 15.39 -14.01 9.00
C PRO A 323 14.09 -13.90 8.19
N SER A 324 12.94 -14.30 8.76
CA SER A 324 11.63 -14.22 8.09
C SER A 324 11.13 -12.79 7.88
N LEU A 325 11.70 -11.80 8.59
CA LEU A 325 11.32 -10.40 8.50
C LEU A 325 11.64 -9.77 7.14
N ILE A 326 12.48 -10.41 6.32
CA ILE A 326 12.70 -10.04 4.92
C ILE A 326 11.40 -10.09 4.09
N LEU A 327 10.47 -10.96 4.45
CA LEU A 327 9.22 -11.12 3.74
C LEU A 327 8.26 -9.97 4.01
N GLY A 328 7.45 -9.62 3.02
CA GLY A 328 6.31 -8.73 3.17
C GLY A 328 5.17 -9.43 3.91
N ILE A 329 4.12 -8.67 4.23
CA ILE A 329 2.98 -9.20 4.99
C ILE A 329 2.34 -10.39 4.28
N VAL A 330 2.14 -10.33 2.96
CA VAL A 330 1.43 -11.39 2.24
C VAL A 330 2.33 -12.61 2.05
N ALA A 331 3.59 -12.40 1.70
CA ALA A 331 4.57 -13.47 1.57
C ALA A 331 4.76 -14.23 2.90
N GLY A 332 4.76 -13.50 4.04
CA GLY A 332 4.86 -14.11 5.37
C GLY A 332 3.64 -14.95 5.79
N LEU A 333 2.53 -14.94 5.04
CA LEU A 333 1.36 -15.80 5.29
C LEU A 333 1.44 -17.16 4.59
N ILE A 334 2.38 -17.32 3.67
CA ILE A 334 2.65 -18.58 2.99
C ILE A 334 3.42 -19.48 3.96
N PRO A 335 2.91 -20.68 4.32
CA PRO A 335 3.68 -21.62 5.14
C PRO A 335 4.87 -22.17 4.37
N TYR A 336 6.03 -22.22 5.04
CA TYR A 336 7.28 -22.77 4.48
C TYR A 336 7.63 -22.19 3.10
N PRO A 337 7.71 -20.85 2.95
CA PRO A 337 7.98 -20.22 1.66
C PRO A 337 9.38 -20.57 1.13
N ASP A 338 10.33 -20.83 2.03
CA ASP A 338 11.68 -21.32 1.77
C ASP A 338 11.74 -22.74 1.16
N HIS A 339 10.70 -23.55 1.38
CA HIS A 339 10.56 -24.90 0.80
C HIS A 339 9.77 -24.91 -0.52
N ASN A 340 9.50 -23.74 -1.09
CA ASN A 340 8.74 -23.60 -2.31
C ASN A 340 9.57 -22.89 -3.38
N SER A 341 9.19 -23.09 -4.64
CA SER A 341 9.82 -22.36 -5.75
C SER A 341 9.48 -20.87 -5.65
N SER A 342 10.48 -19.99 -5.77
CA SER A 342 10.31 -18.52 -5.73
C SER A 342 9.13 -17.99 -6.57
N PRO A 343 8.97 -18.34 -7.87
CA PRO A 343 7.82 -17.89 -8.66
C PRO A 343 6.47 -18.35 -8.09
N ARG A 344 6.40 -19.52 -7.45
CA ARG A 344 5.16 -20.01 -6.82
C ARG A 344 4.79 -19.18 -5.59
N ASN A 345 5.78 -18.69 -4.85
CA ASN A 345 5.52 -17.76 -3.76
C ASN A 345 4.98 -16.43 -4.27
N THR A 346 5.55 -15.89 -5.37
CA THR A 346 5.06 -14.66 -6.02
C THR A 346 3.61 -14.80 -6.48
N MET A 347 3.29 -15.91 -7.15
CA MET A 347 1.92 -16.26 -7.56
C MET A 347 0.99 -16.38 -6.33
N GLY A 348 1.44 -17.07 -5.28
CA GLY A 348 0.70 -17.21 -4.03
C GLY A 348 0.35 -15.87 -3.39
N CYS A 349 1.29 -14.91 -3.41
CA CYS A 349 1.04 -13.56 -2.90
C CYS A 349 -0.06 -12.83 -3.68
N ALA A 350 -0.03 -12.90 -5.02
CA ALA A 350 -1.06 -12.28 -5.85
C ALA A 350 -2.44 -12.90 -5.60
N MET A 351 -2.50 -14.22 -5.50
CA MET A 351 -3.73 -14.98 -5.27
C MET A 351 -4.32 -14.77 -3.88
N LEU A 352 -3.48 -14.65 -2.85
CA LEU A 352 -3.92 -14.35 -1.47
C LEU A 352 -4.64 -13.00 -1.39
N LYS A 353 -4.21 -11.98 -2.14
CA LYS A 353 -4.89 -10.68 -2.20
C LYS A 353 -6.27 -10.75 -2.85
N GLN A 354 -6.48 -11.73 -3.73
CA GLN A 354 -7.76 -11.99 -4.40
C GLN A 354 -8.66 -12.98 -3.64
N SER A 355 -8.13 -13.63 -2.60
CA SER A 355 -8.88 -14.62 -1.83
C SER A 355 -10.09 -14.01 -1.11
N LEU A 356 -11.13 -14.82 -0.92
CA LEU A 356 -12.33 -14.39 -0.21
C LEU A 356 -12.17 -14.63 1.29
N GLY A 357 -12.66 -13.69 2.09
CA GLY A 357 -12.59 -13.76 3.54
C GLY A 357 -13.56 -12.78 4.18
N LEU A 358 -13.21 -12.32 5.38
CA LEU A 358 -13.87 -11.21 6.03
C LEU A 358 -13.06 -9.91 5.80
N PRO A 359 -13.47 -9.02 4.87
CA PRO A 359 -12.68 -7.81 4.57
C PRO A 359 -12.69 -6.81 5.72
N THR A 360 -13.86 -6.54 6.30
CA THR A 360 -14.06 -5.57 7.38
C THR A 360 -15.13 -6.07 8.34
N ALA A 361 -14.93 -5.92 9.65
CA ALA A 361 -15.91 -6.36 10.65
C ALA A 361 -17.24 -5.58 10.56
N ASN A 362 -17.18 -4.28 10.22
CA ASN A 362 -18.33 -3.40 10.05
C ASN A 362 -18.85 -3.37 8.60
N TYR A 363 -18.78 -4.49 7.86
CA TYR A 363 -19.26 -4.54 6.48
C TYR A 363 -20.78 -4.28 6.37
N LYS A 364 -21.56 -4.69 7.38
CA LYS A 364 -23.04 -4.55 7.39
C LYS A 364 -23.52 -3.08 7.28
N PRO A 365 -23.09 -2.14 8.15
CA PRO A 365 -23.53 -0.75 8.03
C PRO A 365 -22.84 0.02 6.88
N ARG A 366 -21.96 -0.61 6.10
CA ARG A 366 -21.08 0.07 5.16
C ARG A 366 -21.54 -0.17 3.72
N ALA A 367 -21.98 0.91 3.07
CA ALA A 367 -22.38 0.89 1.66
C ALA A 367 -21.17 0.95 0.71
N ASP A 368 -20.47 -0.17 0.58
CA ASP A 368 -19.40 -0.35 -0.40
C ASP A 368 -19.95 -0.72 -1.78
N THR A 369 -19.31 -0.22 -2.84
CA THR A 369 -19.74 -0.50 -4.22
C THR A 369 -19.78 -2.00 -4.53
N ARG A 370 -18.78 -2.77 -4.07
CA ARG A 370 -18.67 -4.22 -4.25
C ARG A 370 -17.99 -4.84 -3.05
N VAL A 371 -18.57 -5.90 -2.49
CA VAL A 371 -17.96 -6.69 -1.42
C VAL A 371 -18.20 -8.17 -1.69
N HIS A 372 -17.17 -9.00 -1.55
CA HIS A 372 -17.34 -10.45 -1.50
C HIS A 372 -17.01 -10.94 -0.09
N LEU A 373 -17.96 -11.65 0.52
CA LEU A 373 -17.84 -12.18 1.87
C LEU A 373 -17.90 -13.71 1.84
N LEU A 374 -16.89 -14.39 2.36
CA LEU A 374 -16.94 -15.83 2.55
C LEU A 374 -17.93 -16.18 3.67
N GLN A 375 -18.80 -17.17 3.48
CA GLN A 375 -19.84 -17.51 4.46
C GLN A 375 -19.27 -18.14 5.74
N SER A 376 -18.25 -18.98 5.60
CA SER A 376 -17.64 -19.70 6.73
C SER A 376 -16.11 -19.67 6.61
N PRO A 377 -15.49 -18.49 6.79
CA PRO A 377 -14.04 -18.38 6.80
C PRO A 377 -13.48 -19.10 8.04
N GLN A 378 -12.35 -19.78 7.87
CA GLN A 378 -11.74 -20.58 8.93
C GLN A 378 -10.30 -20.17 9.17
N ASN A 379 -9.87 -20.30 10.42
CA ASN A 379 -8.47 -20.15 10.75
C ASN A 379 -7.66 -21.26 10.07
N PRO A 380 -6.55 -20.92 9.41
CA PRO A 380 -5.71 -21.93 8.79
C PRO A 380 -5.13 -22.85 9.87
N ILE A 381 -5.12 -24.16 9.58
CA ILE A 381 -4.55 -25.18 10.48
C ILE A 381 -3.05 -24.94 10.69
N VAL A 382 -2.31 -24.69 9.60
CA VAL A 382 -0.88 -24.35 9.64
C VAL A 382 -0.73 -22.83 9.58
N LYS A 383 -0.20 -22.24 10.65
CA LYS A 383 -0.03 -20.78 10.79
C LYS A 383 1.44 -20.39 10.79
N THR A 384 1.72 -19.18 10.34
CA THR A 384 3.02 -18.52 10.48
C THR A 384 2.96 -17.50 11.60
N ARG A 385 4.11 -17.13 12.18
CA ARG A 385 4.16 -16.06 13.20
C ARG A 385 3.60 -14.74 12.65
N THR A 386 3.87 -14.43 11.38
CA THR A 386 3.29 -13.26 10.70
C THR A 386 1.76 -13.26 10.72
N ALA A 387 1.12 -14.43 10.57
CA ALA A 387 -0.34 -14.54 10.61
C ALA A 387 -0.90 -14.16 11.99
N ASP A 388 -0.23 -14.55 13.07
CA ASP A 388 -0.63 -14.19 14.42
C ASP A 388 -0.37 -12.71 14.72
N LEU A 389 0.78 -12.17 14.28
CA LEU A 389 1.14 -10.75 14.44
C LEU A 389 0.15 -9.80 13.78
N ILE A 390 -0.38 -10.15 12.60
CA ILE A 390 -1.40 -9.33 11.93
C ILE A 390 -2.83 -9.65 12.39
N SER A 391 -3.01 -10.51 13.40
CA SER A 391 -4.31 -11.00 13.86
C SER A 391 -5.16 -11.57 12.71
N HIS A 392 -4.54 -12.36 11.83
CA HIS A 392 -5.22 -12.97 10.68
C HIS A 392 -6.35 -13.90 11.13
N ASP A 393 -6.22 -14.50 12.31
CA ASP A 393 -7.22 -15.34 12.96
C ASP A 393 -8.54 -14.63 13.29
N LYS A 394 -8.52 -13.30 13.47
CA LYS A 394 -9.74 -12.51 13.67
C LYS A 394 -10.48 -12.23 12.37
N ARG A 395 -9.78 -12.26 11.22
CA ARG A 395 -10.31 -11.98 9.88
C ARG A 395 -9.70 -12.92 8.85
N PRO A 396 -9.97 -14.23 8.97
CA PRO A 396 -9.37 -15.21 8.08
C PRO A 396 -9.83 -15.01 6.64
N ALA A 397 -8.95 -15.38 5.71
CA ALA A 397 -9.23 -15.42 4.29
C ALA A 397 -9.03 -16.86 3.80
N GLY A 398 -10.12 -17.49 3.36
CA GLY A 398 -10.17 -18.90 3.00
C GLY A 398 -10.85 -19.79 4.04
N GLN A 399 -10.86 -21.08 3.72
CA GLN A 399 -11.48 -22.15 4.48
C GLN A 399 -10.54 -23.37 4.42
N ASN A 400 -10.56 -24.26 5.42
CA ASN A 400 -9.78 -25.50 5.35
C ASN A 400 -10.55 -26.54 4.53
N PHE A 401 -9.83 -27.21 3.62
CA PHE A 401 -10.36 -28.26 2.76
C PHE A 401 -9.65 -29.57 3.10
N VAL A 402 -10.39 -30.68 3.08
CA VAL A 402 -9.78 -32.00 2.97
C VAL A 402 -9.45 -32.21 1.50
N VAL A 403 -8.18 -32.40 1.19
CA VAL A 403 -7.68 -32.52 -0.18
C VAL A 403 -7.05 -33.89 -0.35
N ALA A 404 -7.46 -34.62 -1.39
CA ALA A 404 -6.85 -35.87 -1.81
C ALA A 404 -6.12 -35.66 -3.15
N VAL A 405 -4.88 -36.12 -3.25
CA VAL A 405 -4.08 -36.05 -4.47
C VAL A 405 -4.08 -37.45 -5.11
N LEU A 406 -4.96 -37.63 -6.09
CA LEU A 406 -5.18 -38.91 -6.79
C LEU A 406 -5.58 -38.62 -8.23
N SER A 407 -5.46 -39.57 -9.15
CA SER A 407 -6.00 -39.45 -10.51
C SER A 407 -7.42 -40.00 -10.55
N TYR A 408 -8.40 -39.22 -11.02
CA TYR A 408 -9.79 -39.67 -11.08
C TYR A 408 -10.43 -39.34 -12.42
N ALA A 409 -10.73 -40.38 -13.20
CA ALA A 409 -11.50 -40.32 -14.44
C ALA A 409 -11.05 -39.25 -15.45
N GLY A 410 -9.78 -38.79 -15.38
CA GLY A 410 -9.23 -37.73 -16.24
C GLY A 410 -9.74 -36.31 -15.95
N TYR A 411 -10.69 -36.11 -15.01
CA TYR A 411 -11.29 -34.80 -14.75
C TYR A 411 -10.46 -33.87 -13.85
N ASN A 412 -9.27 -34.31 -13.44
CA ASN A 412 -8.31 -33.51 -12.69
C ASN A 412 -6.95 -33.37 -13.39
N MET A 413 -6.94 -33.53 -14.72
CA MET A 413 -5.79 -33.21 -15.57
C MET A 413 -5.57 -31.69 -15.65
N GLU A 414 -4.34 -31.26 -15.95
CA GLU A 414 -3.99 -29.88 -16.32
C GLU A 414 -4.66 -28.77 -15.47
N ASP A 415 -4.35 -28.75 -14.17
CA ASP A 415 -4.85 -27.75 -13.21
C ASP A 415 -6.38 -27.72 -13.01
N ALA A 416 -7.05 -28.86 -13.21
CA ALA A 416 -8.44 -29.07 -12.81
C ALA A 416 -8.59 -29.61 -11.37
N LEU A 417 -9.73 -29.29 -10.76
CA LEU A 417 -10.20 -29.79 -9.46
C LEU A 417 -11.54 -30.51 -9.60
N ILE A 418 -11.69 -31.54 -8.78
CA ILE A 418 -12.95 -32.25 -8.59
C ILE A 418 -13.47 -31.89 -7.20
N PHE A 419 -14.73 -31.46 -7.13
CA PHE A 419 -15.36 -31.08 -5.86
C PHE A 419 -16.43 -32.08 -5.45
N ASN A 420 -16.57 -32.29 -4.15
CA ASN A 420 -17.64 -33.10 -3.58
C ASN A 420 -18.92 -32.27 -3.42
N ARG A 421 -20.00 -32.67 -4.09
CA ARG A 421 -21.32 -32.02 -4.05
C ARG A 421 -21.89 -31.92 -2.64
N ALA A 422 -21.74 -32.96 -1.83
CA ALA A 422 -22.24 -32.95 -0.45
C ALA A 422 -21.53 -31.91 0.41
N ALA A 423 -20.24 -31.66 0.17
CA ALA A 423 -19.50 -30.62 0.88
C ALA A 423 -19.97 -29.21 0.48
N ILE A 424 -20.17 -28.95 -0.82
CA ILE A 424 -20.74 -27.68 -1.32
C ILE A 424 -22.16 -27.45 -0.74
N ASN A 425 -22.99 -28.49 -0.70
CA ASN A 425 -24.34 -28.44 -0.15
C ASN A 425 -24.34 -28.08 1.35
N ARG A 426 -23.30 -28.48 2.08
CA ARG A 426 -23.09 -28.13 3.50
C ARG A 426 -22.42 -26.78 3.73
N GLY A 427 -22.08 -26.04 2.67
CA GLY A 427 -21.55 -24.68 2.76
C GLY A 427 -20.07 -24.51 2.40
N LEU A 428 -19.38 -25.55 1.93
CA LEU A 428 -17.98 -25.43 1.49
C LEU A 428 -17.86 -24.40 0.36
N GLY A 429 -17.02 -23.38 0.55
CA GLY A 429 -16.70 -22.38 -0.48
C GLY A 429 -17.86 -21.42 -0.84
N ARG A 430 -18.98 -21.42 -0.12
CA ARG A 430 -20.07 -20.47 -0.37
C ARG A 430 -19.70 -19.05 0.04
N SER A 431 -20.13 -18.07 -0.74
CA SER A 431 -19.90 -16.66 -0.46
C SER A 431 -21.14 -15.83 -0.75
N HIS A 432 -21.15 -14.59 -0.26
CA HIS A 432 -22.15 -13.58 -0.58
C HIS A 432 -21.46 -12.44 -1.34
N PHE A 433 -22.04 -12.06 -2.47
CA PHE A 433 -21.64 -10.89 -3.22
C PHE A 433 -22.61 -9.74 -2.90
N PHE A 434 -22.08 -8.61 -2.47
CA PHE A 434 -22.86 -7.40 -2.23
C PHE A 434 -22.53 -6.36 -3.29
N ARG A 435 -23.56 -5.77 -3.86
CA ARG A 435 -23.46 -4.67 -4.82
C ARG A 435 -24.23 -3.47 -4.31
N CYS A 436 -23.56 -2.34 -4.18
CA CYS A 436 -24.25 -1.08 -3.90
C CYS A 436 -24.66 -0.38 -5.22
N TYR A 437 -25.93 0.00 -5.28
CA TYR A 437 -26.54 0.90 -6.24
C TYR A 437 -26.79 2.24 -5.53
N GLU A 438 -26.51 3.34 -6.20
CA GLU A 438 -26.66 4.68 -5.63
C GLU A 438 -27.48 5.58 -6.56
N GLY A 439 -28.39 6.36 -5.97
CA GLY A 439 -29.14 7.40 -6.64
C GLY A 439 -29.06 8.70 -5.87
N GLU A 440 -28.88 9.81 -6.59
CA GLU A 440 -28.84 11.17 -6.04
C GLU A 440 -29.88 12.04 -6.75
N GLU A 441 -30.61 12.84 -5.97
CA GLU A 441 -31.45 13.93 -6.48
C GLU A 441 -30.56 15.12 -6.88
N ARG A 442 -30.08 15.09 -8.12
CA ARG A 442 -29.24 16.17 -8.65
C ARG A 442 -30.07 17.41 -8.94
N ARG A 443 -29.49 18.57 -8.63
CA ARG A 443 -30.02 19.88 -9.00
C ARG A 443 -29.31 20.39 -10.24
N TYR A 444 -30.07 20.87 -11.20
CA TYR A 444 -29.60 21.40 -12.47
C TYR A 444 -29.68 22.93 -12.50
N PRO A 445 -28.93 23.60 -13.39
CA PRO A 445 -29.09 25.02 -13.65
C PRO A 445 -30.55 25.34 -14.03
N GLY A 446 -31.11 26.41 -13.45
CA GLY A 446 -32.53 26.75 -13.64
C GLY A 446 -33.47 26.24 -12.54
N GLY A 447 -32.96 25.50 -11.55
CA GLY A 447 -33.74 25.06 -10.38
C GLY A 447 -34.46 23.73 -10.55
N GLU A 448 -34.32 23.10 -11.72
CA GLU A 448 -34.81 21.74 -11.99
C GLU A 448 -34.07 20.71 -11.14
N VAL A 449 -34.80 19.68 -10.68
CA VAL A 449 -34.27 18.66 -9.76
C VAL A 449 -34.75 17.28 -10.18
N ASP A 450 -33.86 16.29 -10.07
CA ASP A 450 -34.22 14.88 -10.08
C ASP A 450 -35.11 14.54 -8.88
N ARG A 451 -36.14 13.72 -9.05
CA ARG A 451 -37.00 13.30 -7.95
C ARG A 451 -37.01 11.79 -7.83
N PHE A 452 -36.94 11.29 -6.59
CA PHE A 452 -37.32 9.91 -6.30
C PHE A 452 -38.84 9.84 -6.21
N GLU A 453 -39.43 9.16 -7.19
CA GLU A 453 -40.86 8.96 -7.33
C GLU A 453 -41.10 7.81 -8.32
N ILE A 454 -42.28 7.18 -8.24
CA ILE A 454 -42.72 6.22 -9.25
C ILE A 454 -43.06 7.02 -10.52
N PRO A 455 -42.40 6.78 -11.68
CA PRO A 455 -42.67 7.53 -12.90
C PRO A 455 -44.10 7.31 -13.42
N ASP A 456 -44.83 8.40 -13.66
CA ASP A 456 -46.15 8.37 -14.30
C ASP A 456 -46.06 8.04 -15.79
N MET A 457 -47.11 7.47 -16.38
CA MET A 457 -47.16 7.08 -17.81
C MET A 457 -46.97 8.25 -18.79
N GLU A 458 -47.14 9.48 -18.33
CA GLU A 458 -46.91 10.71 -19.11
C GLU A 458 -45.41 11.07 -19.24
N ILE A 459 -44.54 10.41 -18.47
CA ILE A 459 -43.10 10.65 -18.47
C ILE A 459 -42.44 9.91 -19.64
N GLY A 460 -41.50 10.56 -20.31
CA GLY A 460 -40.80 9.97 -21.46
C GLY A 460 -39.89 8.81 -21.05
N GLY A 461 -40.06 7.64 -21.69
CA GLY A 461 -39.19 6.48 -21.50
C GLY A 461 -39.57 5.56 -20.33
N VAL A 462 -40.78 5.72 -19.80
CA VAL A 462 -41.35 4.88 -18.73
C VAL A 462 -41.52 3.44 -19.20
N ARG A 463 -41.26 2.51 -18.29
CA ARG A 463 -41.40 1.07 -18.50
C ARG A 463 -42.85 0.62 -18.27
N SER A 464 -43.12 -0.66 -18.47
CA SER A 464 -44.43 -1.22 -18.07
C SER A 464 -44.67 -1.00 -16.57
N HIS A 465 -45.93 -0.82 -16.17
CA HIS A 465 -46.31 -0.61 -14.77
C HIS A 465 -45.80 -1.73 -13.85
N GLU A 466 -45.76 -2.98 -14.37
CA GLU A 466 -45.22 -4.15 -13.66
C GLU A 466 -43.76 -3.96 -13.22
N ALA A 467 -42.95 -3.21 -13.98
CA ALA A 467 -41.53 -2.99 -13.67
C ALA A 467 -41.29 -2.16 -12.41
N TYR A 468 -42.29 -1.37 -11.98
CA TYR A 468 -42.22 -0.52 -10.79
C TYR A 468 -43.02 -1.10 -9.61
N SER A 469 -43.64 -2.27 -9.78
CA SER A 469 -44.54 -2.88 -8.78
C SER A 469 -43.87 -3.21 -7.44
N GLN A 470 -42.53 -3.32 -7.42
CA GLN A 470 -41.75 -3.61 -6.22
C GLN A 470 -41.30 -2.34 -5.46
N LEU A 471 -41.53 -1.14 -6.01
CA LEU A 471 -41.19 0.12 -5.36
C LEU A 471 -42.26 0.49 -4.31
N ASP A 472 -41.82 1.11 -3.22
CA ASP A 472 -42.71 1.69 -2.22
C ASP A 472 -43.23 3.07 -2.67
N GLU A 473 -44.09 3.70 -1.87
CA GLU A 473 -44.71 5.01 -2.15
C GLU A 473 -43.69 6.14 -2.39
N ASP A 474 -42.47 6.01 -1.84
CA ASP A 474 -41.38 6.96 -2.03
C ASP A 474 -40.56 6.72 -3.32
N GLY A 475 -40.94 5.71 -4.12
CA GLY A 475 -40.24 5.30 -5.33
C GLY A 475 -38.97 4.49 -5.06
N ILE A 476 -38.78 3.95 -3.86
CA ILE A 476 -37.59 3.19 -3.48
C ILE A 476 -38.01 1.78 -3.07
N ILE A 477 -37.24 0.78 -3.50
CA ILE A 477 -37.51 -0.62 -3.12
C ILE A 477 -37.21 -0.87 -1.63
N ASN A 478 -38.01 -1.74 -1.01
CA ASN A 478 -37.82 -2.14 0.38
C ASN A 478 -36.70 -3.18 0.58
N SER A 479 -36.21 -3.28 1.82
CA SER A 479 -35.25 -4.33 2.20
C SER A 479 -35.92 -5.71 2.23
N GLU A 480 -35.13 -6.75 2.00
CA GLU A 480 -35.56 -8.16 1.92
C GLU A 480 -36.47 -8.49 0.71
N THR A 481 -36.53 -7.61 -0.29
CA THR A 481 -37.20 -7.89 -1.58
C THR A 481 -36.26 -8.60 -2.55
N GLU A 482 -36.75 -9.66 -3.20
CA GLU A 482 -36.02 -10.34 -4.29
C GLU A 482 -36.11 -9.55 -5.58
N VAL A 483 -34.98 -9.41 -6.27
CA VAL A 483 -34.84 -8.64 -7.51
C VAL A 483 -34.20 -9.48 -8.60
N ALA A 484 -34.82 -9.45 -9.77
CA ALA A 484 -34.34 -10.07 -10.99
C ALA A 484 -33.48 -9.09 -11.80
N PRO A 485 -32.82 -9.57 -12.88
CA PRO A 485 -32.07 -8.69 -13.76
C PRO A 485 -32.95 -7.64 -14.45
N ASN A 486 -32.50 -6.39 -14.41
CA ASN A 486 -33.17 -5.18 -14.92
C ASN A 486 -34.37 -4.67 -14.10
N ASP A 487 -34.69 -5.27 -12.94
CA ASP A 487 -35.69 -4.75 -12.02
C ASP A 487 -35.33 -3.35 -11.50
N VAL A 488 -36.35 -2.52 -11.27
CA VAL A 488 -36.18 -1.14 -10.83
C VAL A 488 -35.96 -1.11 -9.31
N LEU A 489 -34.83 -0.52 -8.88
CA LEU A 489 -34.48 -0.36 -7.46
C LEU A 489 -34.84 1.03 -6.93
N ILE A 490 -34.65 2.06 -7.75
CA ILE A 490 -35.02 3.44 -7.45
C ILE A 490 -35.76 4.00 -8.65
N GLY A 491 -37.03 4.30 -8.48
CA GLY A 491 -37.82 5.16 -9.35
C GLY A 491 -37.22 6.57 -9.35
N LYS A 492 -36.76 7.04 -10.51
CA LYS A 492 -36.18 8.38 -10.62
C LYS A 492 -36.65 9.08 -11.89
N THR A 493 -37.13 10.30 -11.73
CA THR A 493 -37.49 11.17 -12.86
C THR A 493 -36.48 12.30 -12.96
N SER A 494 -35.98 12.56 -14.18
CA SER A 494 -35.04 13.65 -14.46
C SER A 494 -35.65 14.67 -15.42
N PRO A 495 -35.27 15.95 -15.31
CA PRO A 495 -35.54 16.92 -16.37
C PRO A 495 -34.84 16.50 -17.68
N PRO A 496 -35.31 16.98 -18.83
CA PRO A 496 -34.70 16.64 -20.12
C PRO A 496 -33.22 17.03 -20.16
N ARG A 497 -32.36 16.06 -20.54
CA ARG A 497 -30.89 16.18 -20.52
C ARG A 497 -30.30 17.25 -21.45
N PHE A 498 -31.08 17.81 -22.38
CA PHE A 498 -30.61 18.74 -23.41
C PHE A 498 -31.40 20.05 -23.34
N LEU A 499 -30.80 21.05 -22.70
CA LEU A 499 -31.17 22.47 -22.84
C LEU A 499 -30.13 23.20 -23.73
N GLU A 500 -29.46 22.49 -24.64
CA GLU A 500 -28.38 23.06 -25.46
C GLU A 500 -28.74 23.37 -26.93
N GLU A 501 -29.93 23.02 -27.43
CA GLU A 501 -30.37 23.52 -28.74
C GLU A 501 -31.81 24.03 -28.68
N SER A 502 -31.92 25.35 -28.62
CA SER A 502 -33.17 26.07 -28.80
C SER A 502 -33.58 26.05 -30.27
N THR A 503 -34.50 25.17 -30.64
CA THR A 503 -35.40 25.36 -31.79
C THR A 503 -36.66 24.55 -31.55
N GLU A 504 -37.61 25.15 -30.82
CA GLU A 504 -39.05 25.14 -31.05
C GLU A 504 -39.76 25.60 -29.76
N LEU A 505 -40.34 26.80 -29.83
CA LEU A 505 -41.31 27.26 -28.84
C LEU A 505 -42.51 26.29 -28.88
N LEU A 506 -42.92 25.76 -27.72
CA LEU A 506 -44.21 25.09 -27.46
C LEU A 506 -44.26 23.55 -27.53
N SER A 507 -43.25 22.83 -27.01
CA SER A 507 -43.50 21.51 -26.41
C SER A 507 -43.25 21.57 -24.90
N PRO A 508 -44.13 21.01 -24.05
CA PRO A 508 -43.82 20.91 -22.63
C PRO A 508 -42.53 20.10 -22.48
N LEU A 509 -41.59 20.60 -21.68
CA LEU A 509 -40.35 19.91 -21.35
C LEU A 509 -40.70 18.63 -20.58
N GLU A 510 -40.93 17.53 -21.30
CA GLU A 510 -41.30 16.26 -20.70
C GLU A 510 -40.11 15.72 -19.89
N ARG A 511 -40.39 15.41 -18.62
CA ARG A 511 -39.46 14.69 -17.75
C ARG A 511 -39.21 13.30 -18.36
N ARG A 512 -38.06 12.72 -18.05
CA ARG A 512 -37.70 11.37 -18.49
C ARG A 512 -37.45 10.44 -17.33
N ASP A 513 -37.76 9.17 -17.54
CA ASP A 513 -37.39 8.11 -16.63
C ASP A 513 -35.86 7.90 -16.66
N THR A 514 -35.23 8.07 -15.51
CA THR A 514 -33.81 7.79 -15.26
C THR A 514 -33.62 6.87 -14.06
N SER A 515 -34.63 6.02 -13.82
CA SER A 515 -34.65 5.04 -12.74
C SER A 515 -33.42 4.13 -12.75
N ILE A 516 -32.97 3.77 -11.55
CA ILE A 516 -31.81 2.92 -11.35
C ILE A 516 -32.28 1.48 -11.21
N CYS A 517 -31.71 0.61 -12.04
CA CYS A 517 -32.09 -0.79 -12.12
C CYS A 517 -30.92 -1.70 -11.78
N THR A 518 -31.22 -2.94 -11.40
CA THR A 518 -30.22 -4.00 -11.37
C THR A 518 -29.61 -4.19 -12.76
N ARG A 519 -28.37 -4.68 -12.81
CA ARG A 519 -27.71 -5.00 -14.08
C ARG A 519 -28.35 -6.24 -14.72
N SER A 520 -28.24 -6.34 -16.03
CA SER A 520 -28.78 -7.46 -16.82
C SER A 520 -28.23 -8.85 -16.47
N ASN A 521 -27.12 -8.92 -15.71
CA ASN A 521 -26.48 -10.15 -15.27
C ASN A 521 -26.39 -10.27 -13.73
N GLU A 522 -27.07 -9.40 -12.99
CA GLU A 522 -27.08 -9.41 -11.53
C GLU A 522 -28.51 -9.63 -11.03
N GLN A 523 -28.65 -10.47 -10.01
CA GLN A 523 -29.89 -10.78 -9.31
C GLN A 523 -29.57 -10.90 -7.82
N GLY A 524 -30.59 -10.93 -6.97
CA GLY A 524 -30.38 -11.17 -5.55
C GLY A 524 -31.51 -10.64 -4.68
N THR A 525 -31.20 -10.35 -3.42
CA THR A 525 -32.13 -9.78 -2.44
C THR A 525 -31.60 -8.43 -1.98
N VAL A 526 -32.46 -7.43 -1.84
CA VAL A 526 -32.08 -6.14 -1.24
C VAL A 526 -31.73 -6.37 0.24
N ASP A 527 -30.48 -6.09 0.63
CA ASP A 527 -29.98 -6.31 1.99
C ASP A 527 -30.16 -5.07 2.88
N SER A 528 -29.90 -3.88 2.34
CA SER A 528 -30.00 -2.64 3.10
C SER A 528 -30.32 -1.46 2.21
N VAL A 529 -31.20 -0.58 2.68
CA VAL A 529 -31.53 0.71 2.03
C VAL A 529 -31.15 1.84 2.98
N VAL A 530 -30.28 2.74 2.52
CA VAL A 530 -29.77 3.86 3.31
C VAL A 530 -30.14 5.16 2.62
N LEU A 531 -31.04 5.91 3.24
CA LEU A 531 -31.43 7.25 2.82
C LEU A 531 -30.58 8.29 3.56
N MET A 532 -30.06 9.25 2.82
CA MET A 532 -29.19 10.30 3.32
C MET A 532 -29.60 11.64 2.72
N GLU A 533 -29.26 12.72 3.42
CA GLU A 533 -29.37 14.07 2.90
C GLU A 533 -27.98 14.71 2.86
N SER A 534 -27.60 15.23 1.69
CA SER A 534 -26.38 16.00 1.53
C SER A 534 -26.47 17.34 2.25
N SER A 535 -25.32 17.97 2.56
CA SER A 535 -25.27 19.34 3.12
C SER A 535 -25.92 20.41 2.23
N SER A 536 -26.21 20.07 0.96
CA SER A 536 -26.93 20.89 0.00
C SER A 536 -28.44 20.57 -0.09
N SER A 537 -28.99 19.86 0.90
CA SER A 537 -30.37 19.36 0.94
C SER A 537 -30.77 18.59 -0.30
N ARG A 538 -29.93 17.65 -0.69
CA ARG A 538 -30.19 16.68 -1.78
C ARG A 538 -30.38 15.31 -1.16
N ARG A 539 -31.44 14.60 -1.53
CA ARG A 539 -31.64 13.22 -1.10
C ARG A 539 -30.69 12.31 -1.89
N LEU A 540 -30.10 11.37 -1.17
CA LEU A 540 -29.20 10.35 -1.68
C LEU A 540 -29.68 9.01 -1.13
N SER A 541 -29.95 8.06 -2.01
CA SER A 541 -30.29 6.69 -1.63
C SER A 541 -29.15 5.75 -2.04
N LYS A 542 -28.75 4.87 -1.11
CA LYS A 542 -27.81 3.79 -1.36
C LYS A 542 -28.44 2.47 -0.98
N LEU A 543 -28.52 1.56 -1.95
CA LEU A 543 -29.10 0.24 -1.77
C LEU A 543 -28.02 -0.81 -1.98
N SER A 544 -27.96 -1.78 -1.07
CA SER A 544 -27.10 -2.95 -1.20
C SER A 544 -27.97 -4.13 -1.63
N VAL A 545 -27.61 -4.80 -2.74
CA VAL A 545 -28.20 -6.06 -3.17
C VAL A 545 -27.21 -7.17 -2.87
N ARG A 546 -27.65 -8.19 -2.13
CA ARG A 546 -26.87 -9.38 -1.81
C ARG A 546 -27.25 -10.54 -2.72
N ASP A 547 -26.26 -11.27 -3.20
CA ASP A 547 -26.43 -12.48 -4.01
C ASP A 547 -25.59 -13.61 -3.42
N GLN A 548 -26.19 -14.79 -3.25
CA GLN A 548 -25.48 -15.95 -2.74
C GLN A 548 -24.76 -16.66 -3.89
N LYS A 549 -23.43 -16.77 -3.78
CA LYS A 549 -22.58 -17.47 -4.74
C LYS A 549 -22.20 -18.84 -4.19
N ILE A 550 -22.74 -19.87 -4.82
CA ILE A 550 -22.40 -21.28 -4.56
C ILE A 550 -21.31 -21.70 -5.56
N PRO A 551 -20.27 -22.47 -5.15
CA PRO A 551 -19.26 -22.95 -6.08
C PRO A 551 -19.84 -23.76 -7.24
N GLU A 552 -19.47 -23.39 -8.47
CA GLU A 552 -19.90 -24.02 -9.71
C GLU A 552 -18.70 -24.42 -10.57
N VAL A 553 -18.95 -25.26 -11.58
CA VAL A 553 -17.94 -25.63 -12.58
C VAL A 553 -17.45 -24.35 -13.28
N GLY A 554 -16.13 -24.24 -13.47
CA GLY A 554 -15.47 -23.06 -14.02
C GLY A 554 -15.00 -22.05 -12.97
N TYR A 555 -15.34 -22.21 -11.69
CA TYR A 555 -14.84 -21.34 -10.63
C TYR A 555 -13.39 -21.68 -10.29
N PHE A 556 -12.61 -20.66 -9.90
CA PHE A 556 -11.21 -20.81 -9.54
C PHE A 556 -11.01 -20.92 -8.02
N PHE A 557 -10.16 -21.87 -7.63
CA PHE A 557 -9.67 -22.03 -6.26
C PHE A 557 -8.15 -22.11 -6.27
N THR A 558 -7.53 -21.80 -5.13
CA THR A 558 -6.07 -21.81 -5.00
C THR A 558 -5.66 -22.14 -3.57
N SER A 559 -4.53 -22.84 -3.45
CA SER A 559 -3.83 -22.97 -2.18
C SER A 559 -2.98 -21.71 -1.91
N ARG A 560 -2.40 -21.61 -0.71
CA ARG A 560 -1.48 -20.51 -0.39
C ARG A 560 -0.15 -20.58 -1.15
N HIS A 561 0.10 -21.68 -1.86
CA HIS A 561 1.35 -21.96 -2.57
C HIS A 561 1.28 -21.66 -4.08
N GLY A 562 0.33 -20.82 -4.52
CA GLY A 562 0.28 -20.35 -5.91
C GLY A 562 -0.23 -21.40 -6.91
N GLN A 563 -1.10 -22.30 -6.46
CA GLN A 563 -1.68 -23.38 -7.28
C GLN A 563 -3.13 -23.04 -7.65
N LYS A 564 -3.29 -22.10 -8.58
CA LYS A 564 -4.62 -21.75 -9.11
C LYS A 564 -5.13 -22.88 -10.00
N ARG A 565 -6.33 -23.36 -9.69
CA ARG A 565 -7.00 -24.45 -10.41
C ARG A 565 -8.47 -24.15 -10.60
N VAL A 566 -9.09 -24.79 -11.59
CA VAL A 566 -10.50 -24.60 -11.93
C VAL A 566 -11.33 -25.82 -11.54
N ILE A 567 -12.55 -25.63 -11.07
CA ILE A 567 -13.48 -26.76 -10.85
C ILE A 567 -13.90 -27.30 -12.22
N ALA A 568 -13.53 -28.54 -12.53
CA ALA A 568 -13.93 -29.21 -13.76
C ALA A 568 -15.23 -30.00 -13.61
N ILE A 569 -15.41 -30.66 -12.46
CA ILE A 569 -16.62 -31.46 -12.19
C ILE A 569 -16.96 -31.46 -10.69
N ILE A 570 -18.26 -31.55 -10.41
CA ILE A 570 -18.80 -31.68 -9.05
C ILE A 570 -19.49 -33.05 -8.94
N VAL A 571 -18.82 -33.98 -8.24
CA VAL A 571 -19.24 -35.38 -8.10
C VAL A 571 -20.12 -35.58 -6.87
N PRO A 572 -21.07 -36.53 -6.90
CA PRO A 572 -21.86 -36.88 -5.72
C PRO A 572 -20.99 -37.62 -4.68
N PRO A 573 -21.42 -37.66 -3.40
CA PRO A 573 -20.63 -38.22 -2.31
C PRO A 573 -20.31 -39.73 -2.49
N GLU A 574 -21.20 -40.50 -3.08
CA GLU A 574 -21.03 -41.93 -3.35
C GLU A 574 -19.84 -42.23 -4.27
N ASP A 575 -19.62 -41.39 -5.28
CA ASP A 575 -18.52 -41.52 -6.22
C ASP A 575 -17.19 -41.05 -5.60
N SER A 576 -17.28 -40.07 -4.70
CA SER A 576 -16.14 -39.57 -3.93
C SER A 576 -15.55 -40.66 -3.03
N GLN A 577 -16.41 -41.44 -2.35
CA GLN A 577 -15.99 -42.52 -1.44
C GLN A 577 -15.41 -43.74 -2.17
N ARG A 578 -15.82 -43.98 -3.42
CA ARG A 578 -15.23 -45.03 -4.25
C ARG A 578 -13.80 -44.70 -4.66
N ALA A 579 -13.51 -43.41 -4.89
CA ALA A 579 -12.16 -42.92 -5.20
C ALA A 579 -11.19 -43.00 -4.00
N GLU A 580 -11.67 -42.89 -2.75
CA GLU A 580 -10.84 -43.04 -1.54
C GLU A 580 -10.47 -44.50 -1.22
N ARG A 581 -11.22 -45.47 -1.77
CA ARG A 581 -11.00 -46.91 -1.53
C ARG A 581 -10.17 -47.60 -2.61
N ALA A 582 -9.94 -46.93 -3.74
CA ALA A 582 -9.10 -47.37 -4.84
C ALA A 582 -7.70 -46.77 -4.68
#